data_AF-A0A1R1BV90-F1
#
_entry.id   AF-A0A1R1BV90-F1
#
_cell.length_a   1.000
_cell.length_b   1.000
_cell.length_c   1.000
_cell.angle_alpha   90.00
_cell.angle_beta   90.00
_cell.angle_gamma   90.00
#
_symmetry.space_group_name_H-M   'P 1'
#
loop_
_entity.id
_entity.type
_entity.pdbx_description
1 polymer ?
#
loop_
_entity_poly.entity_id
_entity_poly.type
_entity_poly.pdbx_seq_one_letter_code
_entity_poly.pdbx_strand_id
1 'polypeptide(L)'
;MELSISHGFVELNESVLSEINAGGVWGVIGGVAEVVAGVAGVVGGVAAMAVPEPTTATKFAGAAAISLGVAAVGSGIASIASNWK
;
A
#
# COMPACT_ATOMS: atom_id res chain seq x y z
N MET A 1 4.27 -39.44 34.93
CA MET A 1 5.20 -38.34 34.65
C MET A 1 4.34 -37.17 34.20
N GLU A 2 4.06 -36.23 35.10
CA GLU A 2 3.20 -35.08 34.79
C GLU A 2 4.01 -34.05 34.01
N LEU A 3 3.54 -33.73 32.80
CA LEU A 3 4.06 -32.63 31.99
C LEU A 3 3.55 -31.32 32.61
N SER A 4 4.29 -30.77 33.55
CA SER A 4 4.09 -29.41 34.04
C SER A 4 4.59 -28.45 32.98
N ILE A 5 3.68 -27.93 32.15
CA ILE A 5 3.97 -26.78 31.28
C ILE A 5 3.99 -25.56 32.20
N SER A 6 5.19 -25.08 32.50
CA SER A 6 5.39 -23.80 33.18
C SER A 6 4.87 -22.69 32.28
N HIS A 7 3.68 -22.15 32.58
CA HIS A 7 3.15 -20.96 31.95
C HIS A 7 3.81 -19.73 32.59
N GLY A 8 5.10 -19.53 32.30
CA GLY A 8 5.75 -18.26 32.57
C GLY A 8 5.21 -17.24 31.56
N PHE A 9 4.24 -16.43 31.98
CA PHE A 9 3.89 -15.23 31.24
C PHE A 9 5.13 -14.32 31.22
N VAL A 10 5.88 -14.35 30.12
CA VAL A 10 6.92 -13.35 29.86
C VAL A 10 6.18 -12.06 29.51
N GLU A 11 6.32 -11.06 30.36
CA GLU A 11 5.88 -9.71 30.06
C GLU A 11 6.62 -9.23 28.81
N LEU A 12 5.91 -9.18 27.69
CA LEU A 12 6.42 -8.57 26.47
C LEU A 12 6.52 -7.07 26.72
N ASN A 13 7.73 -6.54 26.77
CA ASN A 13 7.91 -5.09 26.78
C ASN A 13 7.48 -4.51 25.40
N GLU A 14 7.21 -3.21 25.35
CA GLU A 14 6.81 -2.53 24.09
C GLU A 14 7.79 -2.74 22.93
N SER A 15 9.08 -2.94 23.21
CA SER A 15 10.11 -3.18 22.19
C SER A 15 10.00 -4.57 21.55
N VAL A 16 9.67 -5.62 22.32
CA VAL A 16 9.44 -6.95 21.74
C VAL A 16 8.11 -6.99 20.98
N LEU A 17 7.11 -6.25 21.47
CA LEU A 17 5.84 -6.03 20.76
C LEU A 17 6.03 -5.26 19.44
N SER A 18 6.94 -4.28 19.37
CA SER A 18 7.24 -3.56 18.12
C SER A 18 8.05 -4.40 17.14
N GLU A 19 8.94 -5.28 17.62
CA GLU A 19 9.65 -6.25 16.78
C GLU A 19 8.71 -7.30 16.18
N ILE A 20 7.68 -7.71 16.93
CA ILE A 20 6.61 -8.60 16.45
C ILE A 20 5.60 -7.82 15.57
N ASN A 21 5.54 -6.49 15.68
CA ASN A 21 4.68 -5.62 14.87
C ASN A 21 5.15 -5.53 13.42
N ALA A 22 5.07 -6.66 12.73
CA ALA A 22 5.17 -6.76 11.28
C ALA A 22 4.17 -5.81 10.58
N GLY A 23 3.10 -5.37 11.27
CA GLY A 23 2.11 -4.43 10.76
C GLY A 23 2.69 -3.09 10.29
N GLY A 24 3.68 -2.53 11.00
CA GLY A 24 4.31 -1.27 10.59
C GLY A 24 5.12 -1.43 9.29
N VAL A 25 6.01 -2.41 9.25
CA VAL A 25 6.86 -2.69 8.07
C VAL A 25 6.01 -3.08 6.85
N TRP A 26 5.02 -3.98 7.02
CA TRP A 26 4.12 -4.36 5.93
C TRP A 26 3.18 -3.22 5.51
N GLY A 27 2.81 -2.33 6.44
CA GLY A 27 2.06 -1.11 6.13
C GLY A 27 2.86 -0.15 5.25
N VAL A 28 4.14 0.06 5.55
CA VAL A 28 5.05 0.86 4.71
C VAL A 28 5.24 0.22 3.33
N ILE A 29 5.54 -1.09 3.28
CA ILE A 29 5.71 -1.82 2.00
C ILE A 29 4.42 -1.76 1.16
N GLY A 30 3.27 -1.98 1.78
CA GLY A 30 1.96 -1.90 1.13
C GLY A 30 1.71 -0.51 0.56
N GLY A 31 1.97 0.54 1.34
CA GLY A 31 1.82 1.91 0.87
C GLY A 31 2.80 2.26 -0.27
N VAL A 32 4.04 1.78 -0.24
CA VAL A 32 4.99 1.94 -1.37
C VAL A 32 4.47 1.25 -2.63
N ALA A 33 3.97 0.02 -2.51
CA ALA A 33 3.40 -0.71 -3.63
C ALA A 33 2.19 0.04 -4.23
N GLU A 34 1.35 0.62 -3.37
CA GLU A 34 0.19 1.41 -3.79
C GLU A 34 0.59 2.70 -4.52
N VAL A 35 1.64 3.39 -4.06
CA VAL A 35 2.23 4.55 -4.78
C VAL A 35 2.71 4.14 -6.17
N VAL A 36 3.46 3.04 -6.28
CA VAL A 36 3.98 2.55 -7.56
C VAL A 36 2.83 2.18 -8.51
N ALA A 37 1.81 1.47 -8.00
CA ALA A 37 0.62 1.13 -8.77
C ALA A 37 -0.15 2.39 -9.22
N GLY A 38 -0.25 3.40 -8.36
CA GLY A 38 -0.86 4.68 -8.68
C GLY A 38 -0.14 5.42 -9.80
N VAL A 39 1.19 5.50 -9.74
CA VAL A 39 2.03 6.10 -10.80
C VAL A 39 1.85 5.34 -12.12
N ALA A 40 1.83 4.00 -12.08
CA ALA A 40 1.57 3.19 -13.27
C ALA A 40 0.19 3.47 -13.87
N GLY A 41 -0.84 3.65 -13.03
CA GLY A 41 -2.19 4.05 -13.45
C GLY A 41 -2.22 5.41 -14.15
N VAL A 42 -1.49 6.40 -13.62
CA VAL A 42 -1.36 7.73 -14.25
C VAL A 42 -0.68 7.62 -15.62
N VAL A 43 0.48 6.96 -15.69
CA VAL A 43 1.23 6.81 -16.94
C VAL A 43 0.42 6.02 -17.98
N GLY A 44 -0.23 4.93 -17.56
CA GLY A 44 -1.10 4.13 -18.43
C GLY A 44 -2.31 4.93 -18.93
N GLY A 45 -2.91 5.76 -18.08
CA GLY A 45 -4.02 6.62 -18.47
C GLY A 45 -3.62 7.72 -19.47
N VAL A 46 -2.45 8.35 -19.27
CA VAL A 46 -1.87 9.29 -20.23
C VAL A 46 -1.57 8.60 -21.56
N ALA A 47 -0.97 7.41 -21.52
CA ALA A 47 -0.68 6.63 -22.72
C ALA A 47 -1.95 6.28 -23.50
N ALA A 48 -3.03 5.87 -22.81
CA ALA A 48 -4.32 5.59 -23.43
C ALA A 48 -4.91 6.81 -24.17
N MET A 49 -4.69 8.02 -23.66
CA MET A 49 -5.11 9.25 -24.33
C MET A 49 -4.20 9.67 -25.50
N ALA A 50 -2.97 9.17 -25.54
CA ALA A 50 -1.97 9.49 -26.57
C ALA A 50 -1.98 8.51 -27.76
N VAL A 51 -2.76 7.43 -27.71
CA VAL A 51 -2.89 6.47 -28.82
C VAL A 51 -3.46 7.19 -30.05
N PRO A 52 -2.98 6.89 -31.29
CA PRO A 52 -3.60 7.40 -32.50
C PRO A 52 -5.09 7.02 -32.56
N GLU A 53 -5.94 8.02 -32.83
CA GLU A 53 -7.41 7.86 -32.87
C GLU A 53 -8.03 7.34 -31.56
N PRO A 54 -7.84 8.03 -30.43
CA PRO A 54 -8.39 7.57 -29.17
C PRO A 54 -9.91 7.72 -29.18
N THR A 55 -10.61 6.60 -29.04
CA THR A 55 -12.07 6.59 -28.94
C THR A 55 -12.54 7.36 -27.69
N THR A 56 -13.79 7.81 -27.69
CA THR A 56 -14.41 8.44 -26.51
C THR A 56 -14.29 7.56 -25.26
N ALA A 57 -14.48 6.24 -25.40
CA ALA A 57 -14.31 5.30 -24.30
C ALA A 57 -12.86 5.25 -23.79
N THR A 58 -11.87 5.23 -24.68
CA THR A 58 -10.45 5.24 -24.33
C THR A 58 -10.06 6.52 -23.59
N LYS A 59 -10.61 7.68 -23.99
CA LYS A 59 -10.39 8.96 -23.29
C LYS A 59 -10.95 8.95 -21.88
N PHE A 60 -12.18 8.46 -21.69
CA PHE A 60 -12.77 8.34 -20.35
C PHE A 60 -12.01 7.35 -19.48
N ALA A 61 -11.63 6.19 -20.02
CA ALA A 61 -10.81 5.21 -19.31
C ALA A 61 -9.45 5.80 -18.91
N GLY A 62 -8.81 6.56 -19.80
CA GLY A 62 -7.55 7.25 -19.51
C GLY A 62 -7.68 8.29 -18.40
N ALA A 63 -8.70 9.16 -18.47
CA ALA A 63 -8.97 10.16 -17.43
C ALA A 63 -9.32 9.53 -16.07
N ALA A 64 -10.08 8.43 -16.09
CA ALA A 64 -10.40 7.66 -14.89
C ALA A 64 -9.14 7.00 -14.29
N ALA A 65 -8.30 6.39 -15.12
CA ALA A 65 -7.04 5.78 -14.69
C ALA A 65 -6.08 6.81 -14.08
N ILE A 66 -6.00 8.03 -14.64
CA ILE A 66 -5.23 9.14 -14.06
C ILE A 66 -5.80 9.51 -12.69
N SER A 67 -7.11 9.72 -12.59
CA SER A 67 -7.75 10.14 -11.34
C SER A 67 -7.58 9.10 -10.22
N LEU A 68 -7.81 7.82 -10.55
CA LEU A 68 -7.59 6.70 -9.63
C LEU A 68 -6.11 6.55 -9.26
N GLY A 69 -5.21 6.75 -10.22
CA GLY A 69 -3.77 6.69 -9.98
C GLY A 69 -3.30 7.77 -9.00
N VAL A 70 -3.77 9.01 -9.15
CA VAL A 70 -3.48 10.10 -8.21
C VAL A 70 -4.03 9.80 -6.81
N ALA A 71 -5.25 9.27 -6.72
CA ALA A 71 -5.84 8.87 -5.46
C ALA A 71 -5.02 7.76 -4.77
N ALA A 72 -4.58 6.75 -5.52
CA ALA A 72 -3.75 5.64 -5.04
C ALA A 72 -2.37 6.11 -4.55
N VAL A 73 -1.76 7.10 -5.20
CA VAL A 73 -0.53 7.73 -4.69
C VAL A 73 -0.79 8.42 -3.34
N GLY A 74 -1.91 9.14 -3.23
CA GLY A 74 -2.30 9.80 -1.98
C GLY A 74 -2.54 8.82 -0.82
N SER A 75 -3.30 7.74 -1.05
CA SER A 75 -3.55 6.71 -0.04
C SER A 75 -2.28 5.96 0.33
N GLY A 76 -1.43 5.62 -0.65
CA GLY A 76 -0.16 4.95 -0.40
C GLY A 76 0.78 5.79 0.48
N ILE A 77 0.90 7.10 0.21
CA ILE A 77 1.67 8.03 1.06
C ILE A 77 1.08 8.10 2.48
N ALA A 78 -0.24 8.18 2.60
CA ALA A 78 -0.90 8.20 3.90
C ALA A 78 -0.65 6.91 4.70
N SER A 79 -0.70 5.76 4.03
CA SER A 79 -0.41 4.44 4.62
C SER A 79 1.05 4.32 5.07
N ILE A 80 1.99 4.82 4.27
CA ILE A 80 3.40 4.92 4.66
C ILE A 80 3.53 5.79 5.92
N ALA A 81 2.93 6.99 5.93
CA ALA A 81 3.05 7.94 7.03
C ALA A 81 2.41 7.43 8.33
N SER A 82 1.31 6.67 8.26
CA SER A 82 0.66 6.08 9.43
C SER A 82 1.45 4.92 10.04
N ASN A 83 2.31 4.27 9.25
CA ASN A 83 3.03 3.06 9.65
C ASN A 83 4.55 3.28 9.82
N TRP A 84 5.06 4.51 9.64
CA TRP A 84 6.49 4.86 9.82
C TRP A 84 6.92 4.93 11.30
N LYS A 85 6.04 4.65 12.27
CA LYS A 85 6.33 4.78 13.71
C LYS A 85 6.73 3.46 14.33
#